data_AF-A0AA51DC59-F1
#
_entry.id   AF-A0AA51DC59-F1
#
_cell.length_a   1.000
_cell.length_b   1.000
_cell.length_c   1.000
_cell.angle_alpha   90.00
_cell.angle_beta   90.00
_cell.angle_gamma   90.00
#
_symmetry.space_group_name_H-M   'P 1'
#
loop_
_entity.id
_entity.type
_entity.pdbx_description
1 polymer ?
#
loop_
_entity_poly.entity_id
_entity_poly.type
_entity_poly.pdbx_seq_one_letter_code
_entity_poly.pdbx_strand_id
1 'polypeptide(L)' 'MINEIKTIVQNYLSNAKLCSLMVGTVSSGGIKISDKLIIPNELVVGNLKGSLTAGRKVRLLRNHGGQQFYILEVIEE' A
#
# COMPACT_ATOMS: atom_id res chain seq x y z
N MET A 1 -0.73 32.68 15.71
CA MET A 1 0.42 32.18 14.93
C MET A 1 1.03 30.90 15.46
N ILE A 2 1.58 30.84 16.69
CA ILE A 2 2.19 29.59 17.22
C ILE A 2 1.19 28.41 17.25
N ASN A 3 -0.08 28.68 17.58
CA ASN A 3 -1.11 27.65 17.63
C ASN A 3 -1.50 27.17 16.22
N GLU A 4 -1.64 28.08 15.25
CA GLU A 4 -1.86 27.68 13.85
C GLU A 4 -0.72 26.80 13.32
N ILE A 5 0.55 27.15 13.58
CA ILE A 5 1.69 26.34 13.15
C ILE A 5 1.64 24.95 13.78
N LYS A 6 1.36 24.85 15.10
CA LYS A 6 1.20 23.55 15.78
C LYS A 6 0.08 22.72 15.16
N THR A 7 -1.06 23.33 14.84
CA THR A 7 -2.18 22.65 14.18
C THR A 7 -1.81 22.15 12.79
N ILE A 8 -1.10 22.96 12.00
CA ILE A 8 -0.63 22.56 10.65
C ILE A 8 0.32 21.36 10.76
N VAL A 9 1.31 21.43 11.66
CA VAL A 9 2.28 20.35 11.87
C VAL A 9 1.58 19.08 12.37
N GLN A 10 0.66 19.21 13.33
CA GLN A 10 -0.10 18.08 13.84
C GLN A 10 -0.93 17.42 12.75
N ASN A 11 -1.62 18.21 11.93
CA ASN A 11 -2.42 17.69 10.82
C ASN A 11 -1.56 17.00 9.77
N TYR A 12 -0.40 17.56 9.45
CA TYR A 12 0.55 16.95 8.53
C TYR A 12 1.03 15.59 9.05
N LEU A 13 1.50 15.53 10.30
CA LEU A 13 1.99 14.29 10.91
C LEU A 13 0.89 13.24 11.05
N SER A 14 -0.32 13.64 11.44
CA SER A 14 -1.46 12.72 11.56
C SER A 14 -1.94 12.14 10.22
N ASN A 15 -1.74 12.85 9.12
CA ASN A 15 -2.12 12.40 7.77
C ASN A 15 -0.96 11.78 6.99
N ALA A 16 0.26 11.82 7.53
CA ALA A 16 1.43 11.25 6.90
C ALA A 16 1.26 9.73 6.77
N LYS A 17 1.07 9.28 5.53
CA LYS A 17 1.03 7.85 5.20
C LYS A 17 2.46 7.33 5.13
N LEU A 18 2.96 6.85 6.27
CA LEU A 18 4.29 6.29 6.38
C LEU A 18 4.47 5.06 5.49
N CYS A 19 5.73 4.81 5.12
CA CYS A 19 6.12 3.62 4.41
C CYS A 19 5.89 2.40 5.31
N SER A 20 5.21 1.38 4.79
CA SER A 20 4.84 0.21 5.59
C SER A 20 4.81 -1.07 4.77
N LEU A 21 5.22 -2.17 5.39
CA LEU A 21 5.06 -3.51 4.85
C LEU A 21 3.63 -4.00 5.11
N MET A 22 3.04 -4.63 4.10
CA MET A 22 1.69 -5.19 4.16
C MET A 22 1.65 -6.55 3.48
N VAL A 23 0.65 -7.35 3.83
CA VAL A 23 0.37 -8.63 3.17
C VAL A 23 -1.04 -8.55 2.60
N GLY A 24 -1.21 -9.06 1.40
CA GLY A 24 -2.52 -9.13 0.76
C GLY A 24 -2.64 -10.30 -0.21
N THR A 25 -3.86 -10.52 -0.68
CA THR A 25 -4.18 -11.57 -1.65
C THR A 25 -4.48 -10.95 -3.01
N VAL A 26 -3.88 -11.48 -4.06
CA VAL A 26 -4.12 -11.03 -5.43
C VAL A 26 -5.56 -11.38 -5.84
N SER A 27 -6.29 -10.39 -6.32
CA SER A 27 -7.64 -10.52 -6.89
C SER A 27 -7.66 -9.94 -8.31
N SER A 28 -8.70 -10.23 -9.09
CA SER A 28 -8.82 -9.80 -10.49
C SER A 28 -8.74 -8.27 -10.69
N GLY A 29 -9.19 -7.49 -9.70
CA GLY A 29 -9.17 -6.03 -9.75
C GLY A 29 -8.02 -5.34 -9.01
N GLY A 30 -7.15 -6.09 -8.31
CA GLY A 30 -6.18 -5.49 -7.41
C GLY A 30 -5.67 -6.43 -6.33
N ILE A 31 -5.01 -5.88 -5.31
CA ILE A 31 -4.52 -6.65 -4.17
C ILE A 31 -5.37 -6.35 -2.94
N LYS A 32 -6.05 -7.37 -2.43
CA LYS A 32 -6.91 -7.29 -1.25
C LYS A 32 -6.05 -7.42 0.01
N ILE A 33 -5.90 -6.34 0.78
CA ILE A 33 -5.17 -6.34 2.06
C ILE A 33 -6.09 -6.78 3.20
N SER A 34 -7.36 -6.36 3.13
CA SER A 34 -8.38 -6.64 4.14
C SER A 34 -9.75 -6.60 3.48
N ASP A 35 -10.80 -6.98 4.19
CA ASP A 35 -12.14 -7.06 3.61
C ASP A 35 -12.66 -5.73 3.05
N LYS A 36 -12.22 -4.62 3.65
CA LYS A 36 -12.60 -3.24 3.27
C LYS A 36 -11.57 -2.51 2.39
N LEU A 37 -10.40 -3.11 2.13
CA LEU A 37 -9.29 -2.42 1.46
C LEU A 37 -8.74 -3.26 0.31
N ILE A 38 -8.99 -2.77 -0.90
CA ILE A 38 -8.45 -3.30 -2.14
C ILE A 38 -7.56 -2.22 -2.76
N ILE A 39 -6.30 -2.57 -3.01
CA ILE A 39 -5.36 -1.70 -3.70
C ILE A 39 -5.54 -1.93 -5.21
N PRO A 40 -5.96 -0.93 -5.98
CA PRO A 40 -6.12 -1.08 -7.42
C PRO A 40 -4.77 -1.35 -8.09
N ASN A 41 -4.78 -2.19 -9.12
CA ASN A 41 -3.58 -2.58 -9.87
C ASN A 41 -2.83 -1.39 -10.48
N GLU A 42 -3.49 -0.27 -10.70
CA GLU A 42 -2.87 0.96 -11.22
C GLU A 42 -1.83 1.55 -10.25
N LEU A 43 -2.06 1.41 -8.93
CA LEU A 43 -1.11 1.87 -7.90
C LEU A 43 0.00 0.85 -7.64
N VAL A 44 -0.14 -0.37 -8.15
CA VAL A 44 0.85 -1.43 -8.03
C VAL A 44 1.88 -1.25 -9.15
N VAL A 45 3.13 -1.07 -8.73
CA VAL A 45 4.28 -0.80 -9.60
C VAL A 45 5.36 -1.87 -9.39
N GLY A 46 6.13 -2.12 -10.45
CA GLY A 46 7.24 -3.08 -10.43
C GLY A 46 7.05 -4.28 -11.35
N ASN A 47 8.16 -4.96 -11.62
CA ASN A 47 8.28 -6.02 -12.63
C ASN A 47 7.41 -7.25 -12.31
N LEU A 48 7.19 -7.51 -11.02
CA LEU A 48 6.41 -8.66 -10.54
C LEU A 48 4.91 -8.55 -10.83
N LYS A 49 4.40 -7.38 -11.24
CA LYS A 49 2.98 -7.16 -11.56
C LYS A 49 2.45 -8.12 -12.63
N GLY A 50 3.26 -8.41 -13.65
CA GLY A 50 2.87 -9.30 -14.76
C GLY A 50 2.85 -10.79 -14.40
N SER A 51 3.50 -11.16 -13.30
CA SER A 51 3.63 -12.56 -12.85
C SER A 51 2.66 -12.93 -11.73
N LEU A 52 1.71 -12.05 -11.40
CA LEU A 52 0.75 -12.26 -10.33
C LEU A 52 -0.40 -13.15 -10.78
N THR A 53 -0.56 -14.29 -10.12
CA THR A 53 -1.73 -15.15 -10.26
C THR A 53 -2.75 -14.84 -9.17
N ALA A 54 -4.03 -14.75 -9.55
CA ALA A 54 -5.12 -14.56 -8.60
C ALA A 54 -5.14 -15.67 -7.53
N GLY A 55 -5.45 -15.29 -6.29
CA GLY A 55 -5.51 -16.19 -5.14
C GLY A 55 -4.19 -16.34 -4.36
N ARG A 56 -3.06 -15.88 -4.89
CA ARG A 56 -1.76 -15.95 -4.19
C ARG A 56 -1.63 -14.81 -3.18
N LYS A 57 -0.98 -15.10 -2.04
CA LYS A 57 -0.60 -14.09 -1.05
C LYS A 57 0.68 -13.40 -1.50
N VAL A 58 0.77 -12.10 -1.34
CA VAL A 58 1.93 -11.29 -1.69
C VAL A 58 2.29 -10.34 -0.57
N ARG A 59 3.59 -10.10 -0.40
CA ARG A 59 4.09 -9.05 0.47
C ARG A 59 4.33 -7.79 -0.33
N LEU A 60 3.80 -6.69 0.19
CA LEU A 60 3.79 -5.39 -0.44
C LEU A 60 4.54 -4.38 0.43
N LEU A 61 5.26 -3.48 -0.22
CA LEU A 61 5.76 -2.26 0.36
C LEU A 61 4.91 -1.10 -0.14
N ARG A 62 4.22 -0.42 0.77
CA ARG A 62 3.59 0.86 0.46
C ARG A 62 4.62 1.96 0.54
N ASN A 63 4.80 2.68 -0.56
CA ASN A 63 5.67 3.85 -0.58
C ASN A 63 5.09 4.98 0.27
N HIS A 64 5.95 5.91 0.69
CA HIS A 64 5.55 7.09 1.44
C HIS A 64 4.46 7.88 0.68
N GLY A 65 3.45 8.37 1.40
CA GLY A 65 2.28 9.03 0.81
C GLY A 65 1.21 8.07 0.27
N GLY A 66 1.49 6.77 0.18
CA GLY A 66 0.52 5.74 -0.21
C GLY A 66 0.04 5.81 -1.65
N GLN A 67 0.84 6.42 -2.53
CA GLN A 67 0.54 6.56 -3.96
C GLN A 67 1.05 5.37 -4.79
N GLN A 68 1.99 4.59 -4.24
CA GLN A 68 2.63 3.49 -4.96
C GLN A 68 2.81 2.29 -4.03
N PHE A 69 2.63 1.09 -4.59
CA PHE A 69 2.79 -0.17 -3.89
C PHE A 69 3.71 -1.08 -4.71
N TYR A 70 4.77 -1.54 -4.09
CA TYR A 70 5.74 -2.45 -4.69
C TYR A 70 5.53 -3.85 -4.15
N ILE A 71 5.54 -4.84 -5.04
CA ILE A 71 5.52 -6.25 -4.63
C ILE A 71 6.96 -6.64 -4.35
N LEU A 72 7.21 -7.13 -3.14
CA LEU A 72 8.54 -7.61 -2.74
C LEU A 72 8.70 -9.09 -3.03
N GLU A 73 7.69 -9.88 -2.67
CA GLU A 73 7.71 -11.33 -2.79
C GLU A 73 6.29 -11.89 -2.85
N VAL A 74 6.17 -13.07 -3.44
CA VAL A 74 4.96 -13.89 -3.38
C VAL A 74 5.16 -14.89 -2.25
N ILE A 75 4.23 -14.90 -1.29
CA ILE A 75 4.29 -15.81 -0.15
C ILE A 75 3.64 -17.12 -0.59
N GLU A 76 4.47 -18.15 -0.78
CA GLU A 76 4.04 -19.55 -0.88
C GLU A 76 4.23 -20.21 0.50
N GLU A 77 3.22 -20.94 0.94
CA GLU A 77 3.34 -21.91 2.05
C GLU A 77 3.78 -23.26 1.48
#